data_AF-A0A914I1F8-F1
#
_entry.id   AF-A0A914I1F8-F1
#
_cell.length_a   1.000
_cell.length_b   1.000
_cell.length_c   1.000
_cell.angle_alpha   90.00
_cell.angle_beta   90.00
_cell.angle_gamma   90.00
#
_symmetry.space_group_name_H-M   'P 1'
#
loop_
_entity.id
_entity.type
_entity.pdbx_description
1 polymer ?
#
loop_
_entity_poly.entity_id
_entity_poly.type
_entity_poly.pdbx_seq_one_letter_code
_entity_poly.pdbx_strand_id
1 'polypeptide(L)'
;MPKPNSVVGRIKYLLDTGNGADVHFLVGGGDEKELLPAHKAILIAASDVFEAMFPFDAQNADPSEETKPVEVTDVEVGAFKAMLSFIYADDVSGLNGDNAISVLYAAKKYDLPELVNSCLNFPISKLSNIFFAFDETRILEEHIDQNAGALIFSEEFLQIDQKLLCDILDRDELMISEEIAIWNAALRWADEKCHQNGKEPSAANRRAMLGPALFKIRFPLISQDDFRDNIVLSGVLTDAEKLNIVLYLHYSRPDRALPEPYKLQFPTNGRAWNKSGLTPQNRWNSAACHDQLAFIGPDRLIFQHNGENSKWRSVLAELAIPKSGIFYYEVTILEKGNRVHIGLATKQMPLDDWAGGCTGTYGYEGDGNFWGHAVGGCSHRYGRPCITGKPSVGVGDVIGCGVDLATRQIIYTKNGQRLETTDLLVDSAAELFPCVTLYYSGDKVEANFGPIFKFKITDEF
;
A
#
# COMPACT_ATOMS: atom_id res chain seq x y z
N MET A 1 -40.06 -0.23 23.43
CA MET A 1 -38.85 -0.94 23.90
C MET A 1 -38.34 -0.27 25.17
N PRO A 2 -37.73 -1.01 26.12
CA PRO A 2 -37.06 -0.40 27.27
C PRO A 2 -35.92 0.51 26.81
N LYS A 3 -35.67 1.61 27.52
CA LYS A 3 -34.58 2.55 27.19
C LYS A 3 -33.23 1.86 27.36
N PRO A 4 -32.25 2.08 26.45
CA PRO A 4 -30.92 1.50 26.57
C PRO A 4 -30.15 2.05 27.78
N ASN A 5 -29.27 1.23 28.36
CA ASN A 5 -28.47 1.60 29.54
C ASN A 5 -27.13 2.25 29.19
N SER A 6 -26.54 1.94 28.02
CA SER A 6 -25.26 2.51 27.58
C SER A 6 -25.45 3.84 26.85
N VAL A 7 -24.44 4.70 26.86
CA VAL A 7 -24.44 5.95 26.07
C VAL A 7 -24.62 5.64 24.59
N VAL A 8 -23.78 4.76 24.04
CA VAL A 8 -23.85 4.32 22.63
C VAL A 8 -25.24 3.78 22.28
N GLY A 9 -25.82 2.92 23.14
CA GLY A 9 -27.16 2.39 22.91
C GLY A 9 -28.24 3.47 22.90
N ARG A 10 -28.15 4.48 23.78
CA ARG A 10 -29.09 5.60 23.81
C ARG A 10 -28.97 6.49 22.58
N ILE A 11 -27.76 6.73 22.08
CA ILE A 11 -27.55 7.51 20.85
C ILE A 11 -28.05 6.74 19.62
N LYS A 12 -27.77 5.43 19.51
CA LYS A 12 -28.36 4.56 18.47
C LYS A 12 -29.88 4.57 18.50
N TYR A 13 -30.48 4.53 19.69
CA TYR A 13 -31.93 4.62 19.84
C TYR A 13 -32.51 5.93 19.28
N LEU A 14 -31.79 7.05 19.35
CA LEU A 14 -32.22 8.31 18.73
C LEU A 14 -32.21 8.20 17.21
N LEU A 15 -31.17 7.60 16.62
CA LEU A 15 -31.10 7.35 15.18
C LEU A 15 -32.24 6.43 14.71
N ASP A 16 -32.43 5.30 15.39
CA ASP A 16 -33.41 4.28 15.01
C ASP A 16 -34.87 4.78 15.11
N THR A 17 -35.16 5.67 16.07
CA THR A 17 -36.53 6.14 16.31
C THR A 17 -36.84 7.50 15.70
N GLY A 18 -35.81 8.30 15.37
CA GLY A 18 -35.96 9.69 14.93
C GLY A 18 -36.56 10.62 16.00
N ASN A 19 -36.65 10.18 17.26
CA ASN A 19 -37.27 10.96 18.33
C ASN A 19 -36.49 12.23 18.63
N GLY A 20 -37.11 13.39 18.38
CA GLY A 20 -36.47 14.69 18.57
C GLY A 20 -35.62 15.15 17.38
N ALA A 21 -35.75 14.50 16.22
CA ALA A 21 -35.11 14.93 14.98
C ALA A 21 -35.57 16.36 14.59
N ASP A 22 -34.60 17.21 14.30
CA ASP A 22 -34.74 18.61 13.91
C ASP A 22 -34.27 18.87 12.47
N VAL A 23 -33.94 17.80 11.74
CA VAL A 23 -33.66 17.80 10.30
C VAL A 23 -34.11 16.47 9.67
N HIS A 24 -34.51 16.53 8.40
CA HIS A 24 -34.80 15.36 7.57
C HIS A 24 -34.01 15.44 6.28
N PHE A 25 -33.49 14.31 5.82
CA PHE A 25 -32.80 14.18 4.53
C PHE A 25 -33.66 13.37 3.57
N LEU A 26 -33.89 13.88 2.37
CA LEU A 26 -34.47 13.10 1.28
C LEU A 26 -33.32 12.53 0.44
N VAL A 27 -32.98 11.26 0.68
CA VAL A 27 -31.78 10.61 0.14
C VAL A 27 -32.15 9.67 -1.00
N GLY A 28 -31.32 9.64 -2.05
CA GLY A 28 -31.41 8.69 -3.16
C GLY A 28 -31.77 9.34 -4.50
N GLY A 29 -31.45 8.63 -5.59
CA GLY A 29 -31.68 9.05 -6.97
C GLY A 29 -32.87 8.32 -7.61
N GLY A 30 -33.51 8.95 -8.59
CA GLY A 30 -34.62 8.35 -9.34
C GLY A 30 -35.83 8.00 -8.45
N ASP A 31 -36.31 6.77 -8.57
CA ASP A 31 -37.48 6.24 -7.84
C ASP A 31 -37.15 5.70 -6.44
N GLU A 32 -35.86 5.52 -6.10
CA GLU A 32 -35.40 5.00 -4.82
C GLU A 32 -35.02 6.12 -3.86
N LYS A 33 -36.03 6.86 -3.37
CA LYS A 33 -35.85 7.93 -2.38
C LYS A 33 -36.39 7.53 -1.01
N GLU A 34 -35.63 7.83 0.04
CA GLU A 34 -36.06 7.63 1.42
C GLU A 34 -35.89 8.92 2.24
N LEU A 35 -36.88 9.23 3.07
CA LEU A 35 -36.82 10.36 4.01
C LEU A 35 -36.24 9.87 5.35
N LEU A 36 -35.07 10.38 5.71
CA LEU A 36 -34.32 9.95 6.89
C LEU A 36 -34.28 11.06 7.95
N PRO A 37 -34.79 10.82 9.18
CA PRO A 37 -34.70 11.78 10.27
C PRO A 37 -33.29 11.80 10.88
N ALA A 38 -32.82 12.97 11.31
CA ALA A 38 -31.54 13.12 12.01
C ALA A 38 -31.53 14.34 12.96
N HIS A 39 -30.42 14.51 13.69
CA HIS A 39 -30.26 15.53 14.72
C HIS A 39 -29.08 16.45 14.37
N LYS A 40 -29.35 17.74 14.08
CA LYS A 40 -28.34 18.74 13.69
C LYS A 40 -27.19 18.79 14.68
N ALA A 41 -27.47 18.80 15.98
CA ALA A 41 -26.44 18.84 17.02
C ALA A 41 -25.44 17.68 16.95
N ILE A 42 -25.88 16.48 16.57
CA ILE A 42 -25.00 15.30 16.43
C ILE A 42 -24.21 15.40 15.12
N LEU A 43 -24.87 15.82 14.03
CA LEU A 43 -24.24 15.96 12.71
C LEU A 43 -23.14 17.03 12.70
N ILE A 44 -23.42 18.21 13.27
CA ILE A 44 -22.49 19.33 13.39
C ILE A 44 -21.26 18.92 14.20
N ALA A 45 -21.46 18.17 15.29
CA ALA A 45 -20.35 17.72 16.13
C ALA A 45 -19.41 16.72 15.43
N ALA A 46 -19.86 16.08 14.35
CA ALA A 46 -19.11 15.05 13.65
C ALA A 46 -18.52 15.52 12.31
N SER A 47 -18.96 16.65 11.75
CA SER A 47 -18.64 17.06 10.39
C SER A 47 -18.70 18.57 10.20
N ASP A 48 -17.58 19.14 9.75
CA ASP A 48 -17.47 20.56 9.37
C ASP A 48 -18.41 20.92 8.22
N VAL A 49 -18.73 19.95 7.35
CA VAL A 49 -19.69 20.13 6.25
C VAL A 49 -21.11 20.31 6.81
N PHE A 50 -21.50 19.53 7.81
CA PHE A 50 -22.79 19.72 8.48
C PHE A 50 -22.81 20.98 9.34
N GLU A 51 -21.70 21.39 9.96
CA GLU A 51 -21.58 22.69 10.64
C GLU A 51 -21.83 23.86 9.68
N ALA A 52 -21.20 23.83 8.51
CA ALA A 52 -21.41 24.84 7.46
C ALA A 52 -22.84 24.79 6.87
N MET A 53 -23.43 23.60 6.77
CA MET A 53 -24.78 23.38 6.25
C MET A 53 -25.87 23.87 7.21
N PHE A 54 -25.62 23.82 8.53
CA PHE A 54 -26.56 24.19 9.57
C PHE A 54 -26.01 25.35 10.41
N PRO A 55 -25.88 26.56 9.84
CA PRO A 55 -25.47 27.72 10.61
C PRO A 55 -26.42 27.94 11.79
N PHE A 56 -25.87 28.45 12.88
CA PHE A 56 -26.55 28.67 14.16
C PHE A 56 -27.58 29.81 14.08
N ASP A 57 -28.58 29.72 13.20
CA ASP A 57 -29.68 30.69 13.09
C ASP A 57 -30.76 30.40 14.15
N ALA A 58 -30.34 30.44 15.41
CA ALA A 58 -31.23 30.28 16.55
C ALA A 58 -32.07 31.53 16.87
N GLN A 59 -31.95 32.62 16.11
CA GLN A 59 -32.64 33.90 16.41
C GLN A 59 -33.65 34.37 15.37
N ASN A 60 -33.72 33.78 14.17
CA ASN A 60 -34.59 34.28 13.09
C ASN A 60 -35.43 33.21 12.37
N ALA A 61 -35.40 31.95 12.80
CA ALA A 61 -36.24 30.92 12.18
C ALA A 61 -37.70 31.14 12.60
N ASP A 62 -38.55 31.50 11.64
CA ASP A 62 -39.99 31.61 11.83
C ASP A 62 -40.56 30.21 12.16
N PRO A 63 -41.19 30.00 13.33
CA PRO A 63 -41.74 28.70 13.72
C PRO A 63 -42.87 28.21 12.82
N SER A 64 -43.32 29.02 11.85
CA SER A 64 -44.31 28.64 10.84
C SER A 64 -43.74 28.14 9.50
N GLU A 65 -42.42 28.22 9.27
CA GLU A 65 -41.80 27.60 8.10
C GLU A 65 -41.60 26.09 8.33
N GLU A 66 -42.30 25.26 7.55
CA GLU A 66 -41.98 23.84 7.45
C GLU A 66 -40.52 23.69 7.00
N THR A 67 -39.67 23.12 7.86
CA THR A 67 -38.29 22.78 7.50
C THR A 67 -38.32 21.78 6.37
N LYS A 68 -38.06 22.27 5.15
CA LYS A 68 -37.96 21.41 3.96
C LYS A 68 -36.84 20.39 4.16
N PRO A 69 -37.02 19.12 3.73
CA PRO A 69 -35.96 18.13 3.77
C PRO A 69 -34.74 18.58 2.95
N VAL A 70 -33.56 18.25 3.44
CA VAL A 70 -32.31 18.43 2.69
C VAL A 70 -32.21 17.32 1.65
N GLU A 71 -32.17 17.67 0.36
CA GLU A 71 -32.07 16.68 -0.71
C GLU A 71 -30.63 16.20 -0.90
N VAL A 72 -30.44 14.88 -0.94
CA VAL A 72 -29.17 14.21 -1.20
C VAL A 72 -29.38 13.21 -2.33
N THR A 73 -29.25 13.68 -3.56
CA THR A 73 -29.60 12.89 -4.77
C THR A 73 -28.44 12.04 -5.30
N ASP A 74 -27.22 12.30 -4.85
CA ASP A 74 -25.96 11.72 -5.33
C ASP A 74 -25.35 10.71 -4.35
N VAL A 75 -26.10 10.31 -3.32
CA VAL A 75 -25.67 9.26 -2.37
C VAL A 75 -26.78 8.22 -2.28
N GLU A 76 -26.40 6.95 -2.38
CA GLU A 76 -27.31 5.82 -2.18
C GLU A 76 -27.82 5.78 -0.73
N VAL A 77 -29.10 5.40 -0.58
CA VAL A 77 -29.77 5.35 0.73
C VAL A 77 -29.00 4.46 1.72
N GLY A 78 -28.53 3.29 1.29
CA GLY A 78 -27.77 2.37 2.13
C GLY A 78 -26.44 2.96 2.60
N ALA A 79 -25.74 3.69 1.73
CA ALA A 79 -24.49 4.35 2.07
C ALA A 79 -24.68 5.48 3.09
N PHE A 80 -25.72 6.31 2.89
CA PHE A 80 -26.05 7.38 3.81
C PHE A 80 -26.46 6.84 5.20
N LYS A 81 -27.21 5.73 5.26
CA LYS A 81 -27.55 5.06 6.52
C LYS A 81 -26.31 4.53 7.26
N ALA A 82 -25.36 3.93 6.54
CA ALA A 82 -24.10 3.48 7.12
C ALA A 82 -23.28 4.68 7.66
N MET A 83 -23.24 5.78 6.92
CA MET A 83 -22.60 7.02 7.38
C MET A 83 -23.27 7.61 8.63
N LEU A 84 -24.61 7.63 8.71
CA LEU A 84 -25.32 8.07 9.92
C LEU A 84 -25.02 7.15 11.11
N SER A 85 -24.97 5.83 10.89
CA SER A 85 -24.62 4.87 11.94
C SER A 85 -23.22 5.12 12.50
N PHE A 86 -22.28 5.48 11.63
CA PHE A 86 -20.94 5.91 12.01
C PHE A 86 -20.97 7.21 12.82
N ILE A 87 -21.61 8.27 12.32
CA ILE A 87 -21.69 9.58 13.01
C ILE A 87 -22.26 9.44 14.44
N TYR A 88 -23.25 8.57 14.63
CA TYR A 88 -23.93 8.44 15.92
C TYR A 88 -23.18 7.57 16.93
N ALA A 89 -22.38 6.61 16.47
CA ALA A 89 -21.93 5.54 17.34
C ALA A 89 -20.59 4.89 16.96
N ASP A 90 -19.84 5.49 16.03
CA ASP A 90 -18.66 4.90 15.39
C ASP A 90 -18.95 3.48 14.83
N ASP A 91 -20.20 3.24 14.43
CA ASP A 91 -20.67 1.92 14.02
C ASP A 91 -20.44 1.68 12.53
N VAL A 92 -19.44 0.86 12.23
CA VAL A 92 -19.09 0.43 10.88
C VAL A 92 -19.77 -0.88 10.46
N SER A 93 -20.70 -1.43 11.24
CA SER A 93 -21.37 -2.69 10.89
C SER A 93 -22.25 -2.59 9.64
N GLY A 94 -22.64 -1.38 9.25
CA GLY A 94 -23.32 -1.10 7.99
C GLY A 94 -22.42 -1.14 6.75
N LEU A 95 -21.08 -1.16 6.92
CA LEU A 95 -20.10 -1.23 5.84
C LEU A 95 -19.96 -2.66 5.33
N ASN A 96 -20.18 -2.87 4.04
CA ASN A 96 -20.07 -4.17 3.39
C ASN A 96 -19.56 -4.05 1.95
N GLY A 97 -19.36 -5.19 1.30
CA GLY A 97 -18.81 -5.27 -0.05
C GLY A 97 -19.57 -4.51 -1.12
N ASP A 98 -20.89 -4.41 -0.96
CA ASP A 98 -21.80 -3.82 -1.95
C ASP A 98 -21.85 -2.31 -1.83
N ASN A 99 -21.71 -1.75 -0.62
CA ASN A 99 -21.85 -0.33 -0.36
C ASN A 99 -20.55 0.40 0.00
N ALA A 100 -19.42 -0.29 0.18
CA ALA A 100 -18.19 0.31 0.71
C ALA A 100 -17.68 1.51 -0.10
N ILE A 101 -17.85 1.46 -1.42
CA ILE A 101 -17.46 2.56 -2.31
C ILE A 101 -18.41 3.75 -2.17
N SER A 102 -19.73 3.51 -2.17
CA SER A 102 -20.74 4.55 -1.95
C SER A 102 -20.58 5.19 -0.56
N VAL A 103 -20.21 4.40 0.46
CA VAL A 103 -19.90 4.90 1.82
C VAL A 103 -18.60 5.70 1.82
N LEU A 104 -17.56 5.28 1.09
CA LEU A 104 -16.31 6.05 0.96
C LEU A 104 -16.58 7.43 0.32
N TYR A 105 -17.40 7.48 -0.72
CA TYR A 105 -17.84 8.73 -1.34
C TYR A 105 -18.54 9.64 -0.34
N ALA A 106 -19.55 9.13 0.37
CA ALA A 106 -20.27 9.88 1.39
C ALA A 106 -19.33 10.37 2.51
N ALA A 107 -18.45 9.50 3.01
CA ALA A 107 -17.49 9.81 4.06
C ALA A 107 -16.56 10.98 3.68
N LYS A 108 -16.06 11.01 2.44
CA LYS A 108 -15.27 12.14 1.93
C LYS A 108 -16.14 13.39 1.75
N LYS A 109 -17.33 13.26 1.17
CA LYS A 109 -18.25 14.38 0.90
C LYS A 109 -18.64 15.12 2.18
N TYR A 110 -18.80 14.40 3.28
CA TYR A 110 -19.17 14.95 4.59
C TYR A 110 -17.97 15.05 5.55
N ASP A 111 -16.74 14.96 5.05
CA ASP A 111 -15.48 15.14 5.80
C ASP A 111 -15.38 14.29 7.09
N LEU A 112 -15.51 12.98 6.94
CA LEU A 112 -15.46 11.98 8.02
C LEU A 112 -14.19 11.12 7.89
N PRO A 113 -13.02 11.59 8.36
CA PRO A 113 -11.72 10.95 8.09
C PRO A 113 -11.61 9.52 8.64
N GLU A 114 -12.22 9.21 9.78
CA GLU A 114 -12.17 7.86 10.36
C GLU A 114 -13.08 6.85 9.64
N LEU A 115 -14.20 7.32 9.07
CA LEU A 115 -15.03 6.49 8.20
C LEU A 115 -14.33 6.25 6.86
N VAL A 116 -13.65 7.27 6.31
CA VAL A 116 -12.77 7.10 5.14
C VAL A 116 -11.72 6.03 5.42
N ASN A 117 -11.01 6.09 6.55
CA ASN A 117 -10.04 5.06 6.95
C ASN A 117 -10.68 3.66 7.02
N SER A 118 -11.90 3.57 7.57
CA SER A 118 -12.63 2.29 7.67
C SER A 118 -12.98 1.72 6.29
N CYS A 119 -13.42 2.55 5.35
CA CYS A 119 -13.69 2.12 3.96
C CYS A 119 -12.42 1.71 3.22
N LEU A 120 -11.32 2.46 3.37
CA LEU A 120 -10.05 2.15 2.70
C LEU A 120 -9.39 0.88 3.23
N ASN A 121 -9.63 0.51 4.50
CA ASN A 121 -9.16 -0.74 5.10
C ASN A 121 -10.10 -1.93 4.84
N PHE A 122 -11.21 -1.73 4.10
CA PHE A 122 -12.13 -2.80 3.80
C PHE A 122 -11.46 -3.83 2.87
N PRO A 123 -11.59 -5.15 3.12
CA PRO A 123 -10.92 -6.15 2.29
C PRO A 123 -11.39 -6.05 0.83
N ILE A 124 -10.44 -5.77 -0.08
CA ILE A 124 -10.73 -5.61 -1.51
C ILE A 124 -11.37 -6.85 -2.11
N SER A 125 -10.96 -8.04 -1.66
CA SER A 125 -11.54 -9.33 -2.07
C SER A 125 -13.01 -9.51 -1.69
N LYS A 126 -13.59 -8.58 -0.95
CA LYS A 126 -15.01 -8.55 -0.58
C LYS A 126 -15.76 -7.42 -1.28
N LEU A 127 -15.11 -6.57 -2.07
CA LEU A 127 -15.77 -5.49 -2.81
C LEU A 127 -16.42 -6.07 -4.07
N SER A 128 -17.73 -6.04 -4.16
CA SER A 128 -18.46 -6.55 -5.32
C SER A 128 -18.42 -5.59 -6.52
N ASN A 129 -18.12 -4.31 -6.30
CA ASN A 129 -18.38 -3.24 -7.28
C ASN A 129 -17.23 -2.23 -7.47
N ILE A 130 -15.98 -2.54 -7.12
CA ILE A 130 -14.86 -1.56 -7.15
C ILE A 130 -14.64 -0.91 -8.53
N PHE A 131 -14.99 -1.61 -9.61
CA PHE A 131 -14.79 -1.19 -10.99
C PHE A 131 -16.00 -0.49 -11.61
N PHE A 132 -17.21 -0.69 -11.08
CA PHE A 132 -18.43 -0.07 -11.62
C PHE A 132 -18.59 1.40 -11.23
N ALA A 133 -17.88 1.85 -10.18
CA ALA A 133 -17.88 3.24 -9.73
C ALA A 133 -16.72 4.08 -10.34
N PHE A 134 -16.03 3.55 -11.35
CA PHE A 134 -14.88 4.20 -11.99
C PHE A 134 -15.24 5.52 -12.68
N ASP A 135 -16.51 5.71 -13.07
CA ASP A 135 -16.94 6.85 -13.87
C ASP A 135 -17.26 8.11 -13.04
N GLU A 136 -17.33 8.03 -11.70
CA GLU A 136 -17.93 9.12 -10.91
C GLU A 136 -17.03 9.83 -9.89
N THR A 137 -15.83 9.32 -9.53
CA THR A 137 -15.00 10.05 -8.56
C THR A 137 -13.48 9.87 -8.71
N ARG A 138 -12.73 10.98 -8.58
CA ARG A 138 -11.25 11.00 -8.42
C ARG A 138 -10.77 10.18 -7.20
N ILE A 139 -11.67 9.90 -6.26
CA ILE A 139 -11.37 9.20 -5.00
C ILE A 139 -11.17 7.69 -5.26
N LEU A 140 -12.00 7.10 -6.12
CA LEU A 140 -11.82 5.70 -6.53
C LEU A 140 -10.52 5.51 -7.29
N GLU A 141 -10.17 6.46 -8.14
CA GLU A 141 -8.92 6.47 -8.88
C GLU A 141 -7.69 6.37 -7.96
N GLU A 142 -7.61 7.22 -6.92
CA GLU A 142 -6.53 7.16 -5.92
C GLU A 142 -6.51 5.82 -5.15
N HIS A 143 -7.69 5.28 -4.81
CA HIS A 143 -7.78 3.99 -4.13
C HIS A 143 -7.33 2.82 -5.02
N ILE A 144 -7.71 2.84 -6.30
CA ILE A 144 -7.29 1.86 -7.30
C ILE A 144 -5.78 1.93 -7.49
N ASP A 145 -5.22 3.13 -7.59
CA ASP A 145 -3.78 3.33 -7.72
C ASP A 145 -3.03 2.73 -6.54
N GLN A 146 -3.44 3.06 -5.31
CA GLN A 146 -2.78 2.60 -4.09
C GLN A 146 -2.87 1.08 -3.89
N ASN A 147 -3.94 0.46 -4.37
CA ASN A 147 -4.22 -0.95 -4.14
C ASN A 147 -4.07 -1.83 -5.40
N ALA A 148 -3.52 -1.26 -6.47
CA ALA A 148 -3.43 -1.89 -7.78
C ALA A 148 -2.83 -3.30 -7.72
N GLY A 149 -1.80 -3.52 -6.88
CA GLY A 149 -1.16 -4.82 -6.71
C GLY A 149 -2.10 -5.95 -6.25
N ALA A 150 -3.04 -5.69 -5.32
CA ALA A 150 -4.03 -6.70 -4.92
C ALA A 150 -5.17 -6.79 -5.93
N LEU A 151 -5.55 -5.64 -6.49
CA LEU A 151 -6.70 -5.48 -7.36
C LEU A 151 -6.55 -6.24 -8.68
N ILE A 152 -5.40 -6.15 -9.36
CA ILE A 152 -5.18 -6.81 -10.66
C ILE A 152 -5.22 -8.35 -10.59
N PHE A 153 -5.07 -8.92 -9.39
CA PHE A 153 -5.15 -10.37 -9.17
C PHE A 153 -6.52 -10.83 -8.68
N SER A 154 -7.48 -9.93 -8.47
CA SER A 154 -8.81 -10.27 -7.99
C SER A 154 -9.67 -10.93 -9.07
N GLU A 155 -10.79 -11.55 -8.67
CA GLU A 155 -11.77 -12.14 -9.59
C GLU A 155 -12.62 -11.06 -10.28
N GLU A 156 -12.89 -9.96 -9.57
CA GLU A 156 -13.61 -8.79 -10.06
C GLU A 156 -12.88 -8.15 -11.23
N PHE A 157 -11.54 -8.12 -11.18
CA PHE A 157 -10.72 -7.65 -12.30
C PHE A 157 -10.99 -8.44 -13.59
N LEU A 158 -11.29 -9.75 -13.49
CA LEU A 158 -11.58 -10.56 -14.68
C LEU A 158 -12.94 -10.23 -15.32
N GLN A 159 -13.84 -9.60 -14.55
CA GLN A 159 -15.19 -9.27 -15.02
C GLN A 159 -15.25 -7.95 -15.79
N ILE A 160 -14.27 -7.05 -15.61
CA ILE A 160 -14.25 -5.73 -16.28
C ILE A 160 -14.25 -5.83 -17.81
N ASP A 161 -14.74 -4.78 -18.47
CA ASP A 161 -14.69 -4.66 -19.92
C ASP A 161 -13.30 -4.18 -20.43
N GLN A 162 -13.10 -4.24 -21.75
CA GLN A 162 -11.82 -3.85 -22.36
C GLN A 162 -11.53 -2.35 -22.23
N LYS A 163 -12.56 -1.51 -22.19
CA LYS A 163 -12.41 -0.06 -22.08
C LYS A 163 -11.83 0.27 -20.71
N LEU A 164 -12.44 -0.25 -19.65
CA LEU A 164 -11.97 -0.06 -18.28
C LEU A 164 -10.58 -0.67 -18.07
N LEU A 165 -10.28 -1.82 -18.68
CA LEU A 165 -8.93 -2.35 -18.69
C LEU A 165 -7.93 -1.35 -19.31
N CYS A 166 -8.26 -0.71 -20.44
CA CYS A 166 -7.41 0.32 -21.03
C CYS A 166 -7.23 1.51 -20.08
N ASP A 167 -8.32 1.98 -19.48
CA ASP A 167 -8.31 3.14 -18.59
C ASP A 167 -7.42 2.88 -17.37
N ILE A 168 -7.47 1.69 -16.77
CA ILE A 168 -6.57 1.27 -15.69
C ILE A 168 -5.12 1.24 -16.18
N LEU A 169 -4.85 0.54 -17.29
CA LEU A 169 -3.49 0.35 -17.79
C LEU A 169 -2.82 1.64 -18.26
N ASP A 170 -3.58 2.68 -18.61
CA ASP A 170 -3.09 4.00 -18.98
C ASP A 170 -2.58 4.82 -17.79
N ARG A 171 -3.01 4.51 -16.56
CA ARG A 171 -2.66 5.28 -15.36
C ARG A 171 -1.18 5.16 -15.04
N ASP A 172 -0.50 6.30 -14.93
CA ASP A 172 0.88 6.34 -14.48
C ASP A 172 0.98 6.06 -12.98
N GLU A 173 -0.09 6.28 -12.23
CA GLU A 173 -0.11 6.31 -10.77
C GLU A 173 -0.28 4.93 -10.11
N LEU A 174 -0.54 3.86 -10.88
CA LEU A 174 -0.72 2.52 -10.31
C LEU A 174 0.51 2.08 -9.50
N MET A 175 0.26 1.73 -8.24
CA MET A 175 1.25 1.17 -7.31
C MET A 175 1.46 -0.32 -7.58
N ILE A 176 2.22 -0.63 -8.62
CA ILE A 176 2.61 -1.99 -9.00
C ILE A 176 4.12 -2.08 -9.19
N SER A 177 4.71 -3.12 -8.60
CA SER A 177 6.17 -3.30 -8.52
C SER A 177 6.87 -3.53 -9.84
N GLU A 178 6.28 -4.35 -10.69
CA GLU A 178 6.90 -4.74 -11.95
C GLU A 178 5.82 -4.82 -13.04
N GLU A 179 6.16 -4.35 -14.24
CA GLU A 179 5.26 -4.43 -15.40
C GLU A 179 4.92 -5.89 -15.80
N ILE A 180 5.71 -6.87 -15.34
CA ILE A 180 5.39 -8.28 -15.54
C ILE A 180 4.11 -8.69 -14.79
N ALA A 181 3.83 -8.11 -13.62
CA ALA A 181 2.59 -8.37 -12.88
C ALA A 181 1.36 -7.89 -13.68
N ILE A 182 1.49 -6.73 -14.33
CA ILE A 182 0.46 -6.16 -15.21
C ILE A 182 0.23 -7.06 -16.42
N TRP A 183 1.31 -7.53 -17.05
CA TRP A 183 1.22 -8.48 -18.15
C TRP A 183 0.49 -9.76 -17.73
N ASN A 184 0.86 -10.35 -16.59
CA ASN A 184 0.26 -11.59 -16.08
C ASN A 184 -1.24 -11.39 -15.77
N ALA A 185 -1.61 -10.26 -15.18
CA ALA A 185 -3.00 -9.91 -14.94
C ALA A 185 -3.80 -9.72 -16.24
N ALA A 186 -3.24 -9.00 -17.21
CA ALA A 186 -3.85 -8.81 -18.52
C ALA A 186 -4.03 -10.14 -19.28
N LEU A 187 -3.05 -11.06 -19.17
CA LEU A 187 -3.14 -12.38 -19.77
C LEU A 187 -4.22 -13.24 -19.10
N ARG A 188 -4.33 -13.21 -17.76
CA ARG A 188 -5.45 -13.85 -17.03
C ARG A 188 -6.80 -13.32 -17.46
N TRP A 189 -6.92 -11.99 -17.57
CA TRP A 189 -8.15 -11.35 -18.06
C TRP A 189 -8.48 -11.81 -19.48
N ALA A 190 -7.48 -11.88 -20.37
CA ALA A 190 -7.68 -12.31 -21.74
C ALA A 190 -8.12 -13.79 -21.83
N ASP A 191 -7.57 -14.65 -20.96
CA ASP A 191 -7.96 -16.07 -20.87
C ASP A 191 -9.42 -16.21 -20.44
N GLU A 192 -9.84 -15.44 -19.43
CA GLU A 192 -11.24 -15.43 -18.98
C GLU A 192 -12.17 -14.90 -20.08
N LYS A 193 -11.81 -13.81 -20.76
CA LYS A 193 -12.60 -13.32 -21.91
C LYS A 193 -12.64 -14.30 -23.07
N CYS A 194 -11.61 -15.13 -23.27
CA CYS A 194 -11.67 -16.22 -24.24
C CYS A 194 -12.73 -17.25 -23.82
N HIS A 195 -12.70 -17.71 -22.56
CA HIS A 195 -13.66 -18.68 -22.04
C HIS A 195 -15.10 -18.16 -22.08
N GLN A 196 -15.36 -16.92 -21.67
CA GLN A 196 -16.68 -16.27 -21.73
C GLN A 196 -17.22 -16.21 -23.17
N ASN A 197 -16.33 -16.10 -24.16
CA ASN A 197 -16.68 -16.12 -25.58
C ASN A 197 -16.65 -17.53 -26.21
N GLY A 198 -16.52 -18.60 -25.42
CA GLY A 198 -16.48 -19.98 -25.89
C GLY A 198 -15.26 -20.32 -26.74
N LYS A 199 -14.15 -19.60 -26.55
CA LYS A 199 -12.88 -19.79 -27.29
C LYS A 199 -11.80 -20.36 -26.38
N GLU A 200 -10.91 -21.16 -26.94
CA GLU A 200 -9.70 -21.58 -26.25
C GLU A 200 -8.71 -20.40 -26.08
N PRO A 201 -7.93 -20.34 -24.98
CA PRO A 201 -6.91 -19.30 -24.75
C PRO A 201 -5.66 -19.45 -25.64
N SER A 202 -5.84 -19.43 -26.95
CA SER A 202 -4.73 -19.40 -27.91
C SER A 202 -4.08 -18.01 -27.96
N ALA A 203 -2.82 -17.93 -28.41
CA ALA A 203 -2.11 -16.65 -28.56
C ALA A 203 -2.87 -15.63 -29.42
N ALA A 204 -3.49 -16.10 -30.51
CA ALA A 204 -4.29 -15.27 -31.41
C ALA A 204 -5.58 -14.76 -30.73
N ASN A 205 -6.27 -15.63 -29.97
CA ASN A 205 -7.49 -15.25 -29.25
C ASN A 205 -7.18 -14.28 -28.10
N ARG A 206 -6.13 -14.53 -27.32
CA ARG A 206 -5.65 -13.62 -26.26
C ARG A 206 -5.34 -12.24 -26.82
N ARG A 207 -4.59 -12.17 -27.93
CA ARG A 207 -4.30 -10.91 -28.61
C ARG A 207 -5.58 -10.19 -29.04
N ALA A 208 -6.54 -10.92 -29.59
CA ALA A 208 -7.82 -10.35 -30.01
C ALA A 208 -8.66 -9.85 -28.83
N MET A 209 -8.66 -10.55 -27.70
CA MET A 209 -9.35 -10.12 -26.47
C MET A 209 -8.68 -8.88 -25.87
N LEU A 210 -7.35 -8.83 -25.82
CA LEU A 210 -6.61 -7.68 -25.30
C LEU A 210 -6.81 -6.43 -26.17
N GLY A 211 -6.79 -6.57 -27.50
CA GLY A 211 -7.05 -5.47 -28.42
C GLY A 211 -6.19 -4.22 -28.11
N PRO A 212 -6.80 -3.02 -27.92
CA PRO A 212 -6.08 -1.80 -27.58
C PRO A 212 -5.30 -1.87 -26.25
N ALA A 213 -5.77 -2.66 -25.28
CA ALA A 213 -5.16 -2.77 -23.95
C ALA A 213 -3.72 -3.32 -24.03
N LEU A 214 -3.44 -4.18 -25.03
CA LEU A 214 -2.10 -4.70 -25.27
C LEU A 214 -1.05 -3.60 -25.44
N PHE A 215 -1.42 -2.51 -26.12
CA PHE A 215 -0.53 -1.40 -26.43
C PHE A 215 -0.38 -0.41 -25.27
N LYS A 216 -1.08 -0.62 -24.16
CA LYS A 216 -0.92 0.15 -22.91
C LYS A 216 0.10 -0.49 -21.95
N ILE A 217 0.48 -1.74 -22.19
CA ILE A 217 1.47 -2.47 -21.38
C ILE A 217 2.87 -1.99 -21.74
N ARG A 218 3.70 -1.72 -20.72
CA ARG A 218 5.02 -1.10 -20.89
C ARG A 218 6.11 -2.16 -20.99
N PHE A 219 6.02 -3.00 -22.03
CA PHE A 219 6.99 -4.09 -22.27
C PHE A 219 8.47 -3.67 -22.21
N PRO A 220 8.88 -2.46 -22.66
CA PRO A 220 10.26 -1.99 -22.50
C PRO A 220 10.76 -1.90 -21.05
N LEU A 221 9.88 -1.95 -20.06
CA LEU A 221 10.22 -1.89 -18.64
C LEU A 221 10.15 -3.27 -17.95
N ILE A 222 9.81 -4.33 -18.69
CA ILE A 222 9.87 -5.70 -18.20
C ILE A 222 11.33 -6.18 -18.26
N SER A 223 11.76 -6.95 -17.25
CA SER A 223 13.12 -7.50 -17.19
C SER A 223 13.43 -8.36 -18.43
N GLN A 224 14.70 -8.46 -18.82
CA GLN A 224 15.06 -9.26 -20.01
C GLN A 224 14.75 -10.75 -19.82
N ASP A 225 14.91 -11.27 -18.61
CA ASP A 225 14.59 -12.66 -18.29
C ASP A 225 13.08 -12.90 -18.39
N ASP A 226 12.25 -12.04 -17.78
CA ASP A 226 10.80 -12.17 -17.87
C ASP A 226 10.29 -11.94 -19.29
N PHE A 227 10.91 -11.03 -20.04
CA PHE A 227 10.56 -10.82 -21.44
C PHE A 227 10.79 -12.09 -22.27
N ARG A 228 11.93 -12.75 -22.08
CA ARG A 228 12.26 -14.02 -22.77
C ARG A 228 11.34 -15.15 -22.31
N ASP A 229 11.20 -15.33 -21.00
CA ASP A 229 10.64 -16.54 -20.41
C ASP A 229 9.10 -16.49 -20.37
N ASN A 230 8.50 -15.30 -20.30
CA ASN A 230 7.04 -15.14 -20.21
C ASN A 230 6.43 -14.48 -21.45
N ILE A 231 7.03 -13.40 -21.97
CA ILE A 231 6.41 -12.61 -23.05
C ILE A 231 6.62 -13.27 -24.41
N VAL A 232 7.86 -13.63 -24.76
CA VAL A 232 8.17 -14.25 -26.07
C VAL A 232 7.46 -15.59 -26.23
N LEU A 233 7.45 -16.42 -25.17
CA LEU A 233 6.82 -17.73 -25.20
C LEU A 233 5.28 -17.68 -25.27
N SER A 234 4.67 -16.56 -24.86
CA SER A 234 3.20 -16.41 -24.94
C SER A 234 2.65 -16.42 -26.38
N GLY A 235 3.48 -16.05 -27.36
CA GLY A 235 3.09 -15.90 -28.77
C GLY A 235 2.15 -14.72 -29.06
N VAL A 236 1.78 -13.91 -28.07
CA VAL A 236 0.80 -12.81 -28.23
C VAL A 236 1.39 -11.62 -29.01
N LEU A 237 2.67 -11.33 -28.82
CA LEU A 237 3.38 -10.31 -29.60
C LEU A 237 3.80 -10.84 -30.97
N THR A 238 3.74 -9.99 -31.98
CA THR A 238 4.28 -10.26 -33.32
C THR A 238 5.80 -10.20 -33.32
N ASP A 239 6.46 -10.83 -34.30
CA ASP A 239 7.92 -10.82 -34.37
C ASP A 239 8.49 -9.42 -34.63
N ALA A 240 7.76 -8.56 -35.35
CA ALA A 240 8.13 -7.16 -35.54
C ALA A 240 8.07 -6.37 -34.22
N GLU A 241 7.04 -6.58 -33.38
CA GLU A 241 6.92 -5.95 -32.06
C GLU A 241 8.04 -6.40 -31.11
N LYS A 242 8.32 -7.71 -31.05
CA LYS A 242 9.43 -8.26 -30.27
C LYS A 242 10.76 -7.63 -30.70
N LEU A 243 11.02 -7.58 -32.00
CA LEU A 243 12.22 -6.99 -32.55
C LEU A 243 12.34 -5.50 -32.17
N ASN A 244 11.26 -4.73 -32.28
CA ASN A 244 11.25 -3.32 -31.91
C ASN A 244 11.53 -3.09 -30.41
N ILE A 245 10.99 -3.93 -29.52
CA ILE A 245 11.28 -3.85 -28.08
C ILE A 245 12.76 -4.18 -27.81
N VAL A 246 13.29 -5.24 -28.42
CA VAL A 246 14.70 -5.64 -28.24
C VAL A 246 15.65 -4.56 -28.77
N LEU A 247 15.33 -3.96 -29.93
CA LEU A 247 16.10 -2.85 -30.49
C LEU A 247 16.08 -1.64 -29.54
N TYR A 248 14.92 -1.29 -28.95
CA TYR A 248 14.85 -0.23 -27.93
C TYR A 248 15.87 -0.46 -26.81
N LEU A 249 15.79 -1.64 -26.17
CA LEU A 249 16.63 -1.98 -25.02
C LEU A 249 18.12 -2.00 -25.37
N HIS A 250 18.47 -2.33 -26.61
CA HIS A 250 19.86 -2.34 -27.08
C HIS A 250 20.41 -0.94 -27.37
N TYR A 251 19.58 -0.06 -27.96
CA TYR A 251 20.00 1.27 -28.44
C TYR A 251 19.74 2.41 -27.46
N SER A 252 18.92 2.25 -26.42
CA SER A 252 18.73 3.24 -25.34
C SER A 252 19.96 3.44 -24.43
N ARG A 253 21.15 2.95 -24.83
CA ARG A 253 22.45 3.25 -24.19
C ARG A 253 23.03 4.53 -24.81
N PRO A 254 23.67 5.43 -24.03
CA PRO A 254 23.98 6.81 -24.42
C PRO A 254 24.90 6.99 -25.66
N ASP A 255 25.49 5.93 -26.21
CA ASP A 255 26.51 6.00 -27.28
C ASP A 255 26.02 5.57 -28.68
N ARG A 256 24.72 5.33 -28.92
CA ARG A 256 24.26 4.82 -30.23
C ARG A 256 22.97 5.48 -30.73
N ALA A 257 23.01 5.98 -31.97
CA ALA A 257 21.84 6.47 -32.68
C ALA A 257 20.92 5.31 -33.10
N LEU A 258 19.60 5.49 -32.96
CA LEU A 258 18.58 4.54 -33.38
C LEU A 258 18.46 4.47 -34.93
N PRO A 259 18.27 3.29 -35.54
CA PRO A 259 18.03 3.17 -36.98
C PRO A 259 16.65 3.73 -37.41
N GLU A 260 16.57 4.33 -38.60
CA GLU A 260 15.41 5.12 -39.07
C GLU A 260 14.08 4.41 -39.41
N PRO A 261 13.89 3.06 -39.41
CA PRO A 261 12.54 2.50 -39.45
C PRO A 261 11.99 2.13 -38.05
N TYR A 262 12.59 2.65 -36.97
CA TYR A 262 12.18 2.33 -35.60
C TYR A 262 10.86 3.01 -35.22
N LYS A 263 9.80 2.20 -34.99
CA LYS A 263 8.50 2.65 -34.46
C LYS A 263 8.09 1.80 -33.25
N LEU A 264 8.50 2.23 -32.06
CA LEU A 264 7.99 1.65 -30.82
C LEU A 264 6.52 2.05 -30.63
N GLN A 265 5.67 1.07 -30.37
CA GLN A 265 4.24 1.27 -30.15
C GLN A 265 3.85 1.13 -28.67
N PHE A 266 4.82 0.82 -27.81
CA PHE A 266 4.62 0.57 -26.38
C PHE A 266 5.18 1.72 -25.55
N PRO A 267 4.54 2.09 -24.43
CA PRO A 267 5.03 3.14 -23.55
C PRO A 267 6.38 2.78 -22.91
N THR A 268 7.15 3.81 -22.59
CA THR A 268 8.52 3.69 -22.02
C THR A 268 8.67 4.46 -20.70
N ASN A 269 7.67 5.24 -20.30
CA ASN A 269 7.60 5.91 -19.02
C ASN A 269 7.29 4.90 -17.90
N GLY A 270 8.02 4.96 -16.78
CA GLY A 270 7.71 4.13 -15.60
C GLY A 270 6.46 4.61 -14.86
N ARG A 271 5.78 3.68 -14.19
CA ARG A 271 4.67 4.00 -13.26
C ARG A 271 5.20 4.67 -11.99
N ALA A 272 4.32 5.28 -11.22
CA ALA A 272 4.61 5.99 -9.99
C ALA A 272 5.31 5.09 -8.95
N TRP A 273 5.12 3.76 -9.02
CA TRP A 273 5.88 2.83 -8.19
C TRP A 273 7.38 2.90 -8.43
N ASN A 274 7.78 3.01 -9.70
CA ASN A 274 9.17 3.19 -10.08
C ASN A 274 9.71 4.58 -9.68
N LYS A 275 8.83 5.49 -9.26
CA LYS A 275 9.17 6.80 -8.68
C LYS A 275 9.19 6.77 -7.15
N SER A 276 8.47 5.85 -6.49
CA SER A 276 8.34 5.83 -5.02
C SER A 276 9.45 5.07 -4.29
N GLY A 277 10.24 4.22 -4.96
CA GLY A 277 11.41 3.56 -4.33
C GLY A 277 11.06 2.52 -3.26
N LEU A 278 9.84 2.01 -3.25
CA LEU A 278 9.39 0.96 -2.34
C LEU A 278 9.62 -0.43 -2.97
N THR A 279 10.12 -1.42 -2.21
CA THR A 279 10.18 -2.85 -2.62
C THR A 279 9.21 -3.79 -1.86
N PRO A 280 7.89 -3.56 -1.91
CA PRO A 280 6.92 -4.55 -1.48
C PRO A 280 7.05 -5.87 -2.24
N GLN A 281 6.82 -6.98 -1.51
CA GLN A 281 7.10 -8.38 -1.85
C GLN A 281 8.51 -8.91 -1.54
N ASN A 282 9.38 -8.12 -0.90
CA ASN A 282 10.61 -8.68 -0.35
C ASN A 282 10.30 -9.65 0.81
N ARG A 283 11.20 -10.59 1.05
CA ARG A 283 11.11 -11.60 2.11
C ARG A 283 12.51 -12.03 2.51
N TRP A 284 12.63 -12.75 3.62
CA TRP A 284 13.93 -13.25 4.04
C TRP A 284 14.45 -14.34 3.11
N ASN A 285 15.73 -14.25 2.75
CA ASN A 285 16.39 -15.15 1.81
C ASN A 285 16.93 -16.37 2.54
N SER A 286 16.42 -17.57 2.21
CA SER A 286 16.90 -18.81 2.81
C SER A 286 18.36 -19.14 2.52
N ALA A 287 18.90 -18.68 1.38
CA ALA A 287 20.30 -18.87 1.03
C ALA A 287 21.24 -17.85 1.70
N ALA A 288 20.71 -16.73 2.18
CA ALA A 288 21.45 -15.71 2.92
C ALA A 288 20.93 -15.60 4.37
N CYS A 289 20.71 -16.76 4.99
CA CYS A 289 20.21 -16.92 6.34
C CYS A 289 21.10 -17.89 7.10
N HIS A 290 21.47 -17.55 8.33
CA HIS A 290 22.23 -18.47 9.17
C HIS A 290 21.39 -19.72 9.49
N ASP A 291 22.00 -20.90 9.48
CA ASP A 291 21.33 -22.20 9.71
C ASP A 291 20.63 -22.36 11.09
N GLN A 292 20.90 -21.47 12.05
CA GLN A 292 20.29 -21.45 13.38
C GLN A 292 19.09 -20.51 13.46
N LEU A 293 18.73 -19.84 12.36
CA LEU A 293 17.50 -19.10 12.21
C LEU A 293 16.48 -19.96 11.47
N ALA A 294 15.28 -20.09 12.04
CA ALA A 294 14.19 -20.84 11.43
C ALA A 294 13.06 -19.90 11.01
N PHE A 295 12.62 -20.02 9.76
CA PHE A 295 11.45 -19.30 9.26
C PHE A 295 10.16 -19.92 9.78
N ILE A 296 9.18 -19.07 10.04
CA ILE A 296 7.83 -19.46 10.47
C ILE A 296 6.85 -19.01 9.39
N GLY A 297 6.10 -19.96 8.84
CA GLY A 297 5.14 -19.70 7.75
C GLY A 297 5.76 -19.68 6.34
N PRO A 298 4.92 -19.76 5.29
CA PRO A 298 5.38 -19.85 3.90
C PRO A 298 5.97 -18.53 3.36
N ASP A 299 5.56 -17.39 3.92
CA ASP A 299 5.90 -16.06 3.38
C ASP A 299 7.31 -15.59 3.74
N ARG A 300 8.00 -16.31 4.64
CA ARG A 300 9.36 -16.00 5.12
C ARG A 300 9.52 -14.55 5.62
N LEU A 301 8.50 -14.03 6.30
CA LEU A 301 8.53 -12.73 6.96
C LEU A 301 8.89 -12.84 8.45
N ILE A 302 8.57 -13.99 9.05
CA ILE A 302 8.81 -14.29 10.46
C ILE A 302 9.97 -15.28 10.57
N PHE A 303 10.91 -15.01 11.47
CA PHE A 303 11.95 -15.98 11.83
C PHE A 303 12.34 -15.88 13.30
N GLN A 304 12.91 -16.98 13.81
CA GLN A 304 13.33 -17.13 15.19
C GLN A 304 14.74 -17.70 15.27
N HIS A 305 15.51 -17.24 16.26
CA HIS A 305 16.79 -17.85 16.62
C HIS A 305 16.58 -19.13 17.44
N ASN A 306 16.92 -20.28 16.86
CA ASN A 306 16.77 -21.60 17.49
C ASN A 306 18.08 -22.21 18.00
N GLY A 307 19.22 -21.54 17.81
CA GLY A 307 20.51 -22.01 18.35
C GLY A 307 20.54 -22.03 19.88
N GLU A 308 21.27 -22.96 20.47
CA GLU A 308 21.37 -23.15 21.93
C GLU A 308 22.28 -22.12 22.63
N ASN A 309 23.13 -21.41 21.86
CA ASN A 309 24.11 -20.47 22.37
C ASN A 309 23.76 -19.03 21.97
N SER A 310 24.12 -18.06 22.82
CA SER A 310 23.95 -16.62 22.52
C SER A 310 25.06 -16.12 21.59
N LYS A 311 24.76 -16.07 20.29
CA LYS A 311 25.68 -15.64 19.24
C LYS A 311 24.89 -14.87 18.18
N TRP A 312 25.57 -13.99 17.47
CA TRP A 312 24.95 -13.21 16.39
C TRP A 312 24.54 -14.12 15.23
N ARG A 313 23.29 -14.00 14.80
CA ARG A 313 22.73 -14.72 13.66
C ARG A 313 21.99 -13.75 12.78
N SER A 314 22.45 -13.61 11.55
CA SER A 314 21.91 -12.67 10.59
C SER A 314 21.14 -13.36 9.48
N VAL A 315 20.19 -12.62 8.94
CA VAL A 315 19.51 -12.92 7.69
C VAL A 315 19.44 -11.66 6.83
N LEU A 316 19.61 -11.83 5.53
CA LEU A 316 19.42 -10.78 4.53
C LEU A 316 18.12 -11.05 3.76
N ALA A 317 17.50 -9.99 3.28
CA ALA A 317 16.35 -10.12 2.40
C ALA A 317 16.75 -10.61 1.00
N GLU A 318 15.78 -11.12 0.24
CA GLU A 318 15.97 -11.71 -1.08
C GLU A 318 16.34 -10.66 -2.14
N LEU A 319 15.72 -9.50 -2.05
CA LEU A 319 15.96 -8.37 -2.96
C LEU A 319 16.78 -7.28 -2.27
N ALA A 320 17.67 -6.66 -3.03
CA ALA A 320 18.38 -5.45 -2.63
C ALA A 320 17.41 -4.27 -2.54
N ILE A 321 17.82 -3.21 -1.83
CA ILE A 321 17.11 -1.94 -1.87
C ILE A 321 17.17 -1.36 -3.31
N PRO A 322 16.15 -0.60 -3.73
CA PRO A 322 16.11 -0.04 -5.08
C PRO A 322 17.21 1.01 -5.29
N LYS A 323 17.36 1.46 -6.53
CA LYS A 323 18.42 2.41 -6.92
C LYS A 323 18.00 3.88 -6.84
N SER A 324 16.71 4.16 -6.65
CA SER A 324 16.13 5.50 -6.56
C SER A 324 14.86 5.51 -5.72
N GLY A 325 14.47 6.69 -5.23
CA GLY A 325 13.29 6.89 -4.38
C GLY A 325 13.59 6.68 -2.89
N ILE A 326 12.56 6.42 -2.09
CA ILE A 326 12.71 6.19 -0.65
C ILE A 326 12.41 4.73 -0.37
N PHE A 327 13.42 4.02 0.13
CA PHE A 327 13.25 2.65 0.59
C PHE A 327 12.93 2.63 2.08
N TYR A 328 12.00 1.77 2.51
CA TYR A 328 11.68 1.58 3.92
C TYR A 328 11.07 0.20 4.18
N TYR A 329 11.38 -0.39 5.34
CA TYR A 329 10.74 -1.60 5.86
C TYR A 329 10.62 -1.53 7.39
N GLU A 330 9.66 -2.25 7.94
CA GLU A 330 9.46 -2.35 9.40
C GLU A 330 9.80 -3.75 9.90
N VAL A 331 10.24 -3.81 11.16
CA VAL A 331 10.46 -5.06 11.88
C VAL A 331 9.76 -4.96 13.22
N THR A 332 8.78 -5.84 13.45
CA THR A 332 8.10 -6.00 14.73
C THR A 332 8.86 -7.00 15.59
N ILE A 333 9.14 -6.63 16.83
CA ILE A 333 9.78 -7.51 17.79
C ILE A 333 8.72 -8.36 18.49
N LEU A 334 8.77 -9.68 18.28
CA LEU A 334 7.76 -10.61 18.79
C LEU A 334 8.18 -11.27 20.11
N GLU A 335 9.44 -11.68 20.23
CA GLU A 335 10.01 -12.26 21.45
C GLU A 335 11.44 -11.80 21.63
N LYS A 336 11.81 -11.51 22.90
CA LYS A 336 13.17 -11.12 23.35
C LYS A 336 13.84 -10.06 22.43
N GLY A 337 13.66 -8.78 22.76
CA GLY A 337 14.00 -7.65 21.89
C GLY A 337 15.29 -6.89 22.19
N ASN A 338 16.02 -7.24 23.25
CA ASN A 338 17.08 -6.38 23.79
C ASN A 338 18.42 -6.46 23.05
N ARG A 339 18.68 -7.51 22.25
CA ARG A 339 19.89 -7.62 21.40
C ARG A 339 19.56 -8.01 19.96
N VAL A 340 18.71 -7.18 19.35
CA VAL A 340 18.41 -7.22 17.91
C VAL A 340 19.16 -6.11 17.19
N HIS A 341 19.60 -6.34 15.96
CA HIS A 341 20.05 -5.28 15.05
C HIS A 341 19.18 -5.25 13.81
N ILE A 342 18.71 -4.06 13.43
CA ILE A 342 17.84 -3.86 12.26
C ILE A 342 18.49 -2.83 11.36
N GLY A 343 18.75 -3.17 10.10
CA GLY A 343 19.50 -2.29 9.24
C GLY A 343 19.75 -2.77 7.82
N LEU A 344 20.84 -2.31 7.23
CA LEU A 344 21.22 -2.58 5.86
C LEU A 344 22.61 -3.20 5.80
N ALA A 345 22.77 -4.22 4.95
CA ALA A 345 24.03 -4.94 4.80
C ALA A 345 24.36 -5.22 3.33
N THR A 346 25.65 -5.34 3.03
CA THR A 346 26.10 -5.87 1.73
C THR A 346 25.95 -7.39 1.69
N LYS A 347 25.87 -7.95 0.48
CA LYS A 347 25.81 -9.41 0.28
C LYS A 347 27.01 -10.17 0.87
N GLN A 348 28.13 -9.50 1.12
CA GLN A 348 29.36 -10.08 1.67
C GLN A 348 29.38 -10.11 3.20
N MET A 349 28.39 -9.54 3.89
CA MET A 349 28.33 -9.56 5.35
C MET A 349 28.30 -11.02 5.86
N PRO A 350 29.18 -11.40 6.81
CA PRO A 350 29.11 -12.72 7.44
C PRO A 350 27.82 -12.90 8.23
N LEU A 351 27.19 -14.08 8.11
CA LEU A 351 25.92 -14.37 8.79
C LEU A 351 26.07 -14.63 10.30
N ASP A 352 27.31 -14.84 10.77
CA ASP A 352 27.70 -14.94 12.19
C ASP A 352 28.06 -13.57 12.82
N ASP A 353 27.89 -12.48 12.09
CA ASP A 353 28.17 -11.10 12.52
C ASP A 353 26.86 -10.28 12.58
N TRP A 354 26.92 -9.02 13.03
CA TRP A 354 25.76 -8.15 13.20
C TRP A 354 25.68 -6.99 12.20
N ALA A 355 24.45 -6.55 11.90
CA ALA A 355 24.23 -5.38 11.06
C ALA A 355 24.83 -4.11 11.70
N GLY A 356 25.79 -3.49 11.00
CA GLY A 356 26.63 -2.40 11.51
C GLY A 356 28.05 -2.84 11.94
N GLY A 357 28.28 -4.14 12.14
CA GLY A 357 29.55 -4.73 12.58
C GLY A 357 30.64 -4.76 11.51
N CYS A 358 30.26 -4.73 10.23
CA CYS A 358 31.17 -4.79 9.08
C CYS A 358 31.11 -3.52 8.22
N THR A 359 32.20 -3.19 7.52
CA THR A 359 32.24 -2.06 6.57
C THR A 359 31.15 -2.20 5.50
N GLY A 360 30.45 -1.09 5.21
CA GLY A 360 29.31 -1.09 4.30
C GLY A 360 28.01 -1.64 4.90
N THR A 361 27.95 -1.87 6.21
CA THR A 361 26.74 -2.27 6.93
C THR A 361 26.35 -1.22 7.97
N TYR A 362 25.05 -1.07 8.18
CA TYR A 362 24.41 -0.08 9.05
C TYR A 362 23.36 -0.78 9.90
N GLY A 363 23.17 -0.35 11.15
CA GLY A 363 22.19 -1.00 12.01
C GLY A 363 21.79 -0.21 13.24
N TYR A 364 20.53 -0.39 13.64
CA TYR A 364 19.99 0.07 14.90
C TYR A 364 19.91 -1.12 15.87
N GLU A 365 20.73 -1.06 16.91
CA GLU A 365 20.82 -2.05 17.99
C GLU A 365 19.78 -1.80 19.08
N GLY A 366 19.23 -2.89 19.63
CA GLY A 366 18.20 -2.87 20.65
C GLY A 366 18.52 -2.13 21.96
N ASP A 367 19.80 -1.94 22.29
CA ASP A 367 20.23 -1.13 23.45
C ASP A 367 20.22 0.39 23.16
N GLY A 368 19.79 0.82 21.97
CA GLY A 368 19.67 2.25 21.64
C GLY A 368 20.92 2.82 20.95
N ASN A 369 21.60 2.01 20.15
CA ASN A 369 22.81 2.44 19.44
C ASN A 369 22.65 2.33 17.93
N PHE A 370 23.07 3.36 17.20
CA PHE A 370 23.25 3.28 15.74
C PHE A 370 24.69 2.91 15.42
N TRP A 371 24.87 1.95 14.51
CA TRP A 371 26.16 1.39 14.12
C TRP A 371 26.43 1.62 12.63
N GLY A 372 27.71 1.79 12.28
CA GLY A 372 28.13 1.89 10.89
C GLY A 372 28.13 3.32 10.31
N HIS A 373 27.78 4.33 11.10
CA HIS A 373 27.74 5.73 10.66
C HIS A 373 28.95 6.53 11.17
N ALA A 374 29.94 6.76 10.31
CA ALA A 374 31.12 7.54 10.64
C ALA A 374 30.85 9.05 10.51
N VAL A 375 30.30 9.65 11.57
CA VAL A 375 30.02 11.10 11.66
C VAL A 375 30.87 11.77 12.73
N GLY A 376 31.01 13.10 12.65
CA GLY A 376 31.73 13.88 13.65
C GLY A 376 31.19 13.66 15.05
N GLY A 377 32.06 13.28 16.00
CA GLY A 377 31.67 13.04 17.39
C GLY A 377 31.12 11.64 17.71
N CYS A 378 31.05 10.72 16.75
CA CYS A 378 30.67 9.34 17.04
C CYS A 378 31.73 8.60 17.88
N SER A 379 31.28 7.69 18.74
CA SER A 379 32.17 6.80 19.49
C SER A 379 32.64 5.65 18.59
N HIS A 380 33.78 5.05 18.93
CA HIS A 380 34.25 3.84 18.25
C HIS A 380 34.29 2.67 19.24
N ARG A 381 33.51 1.63 18.97
CA ARG A 381 33.47 0.39 19.76
C ARG A 381 33.75 -0.79 18.85
N TYR A 382 34.61 -1.71 19.29
CA TYR A 382 35.06 -2.84 18.46
C TYR A 382 35.61 -2.43 17.08
N GLY A 383 36.21 -1.23 17.00
CA GLY A 383 36.71 -0.68 15.73
C GLY A 383 35.63 -0.15 14.78
N ARG A 384 34.36 -0.08 15.21
CA ARG A 384 33.22 0.38 14.41
C ARG A 384 32.62 1.67 14.98
N PRO A 385 32.18 2.61 14.12
CA PRO A 385 31.53 3.83 14.55
C PRO A 385 30.15 3.51 15.14
N CYS A 386 29.85 4.14 16.28
CA CYS A 386 28.67 3.90 17.09
C CYS A 386 28.17 5.22 17.69
N ILE A 387 26.86 5.46 17.60
CA ILE A 387 26.17 6.62 18.16
C ILE A 387 25.19 6.10 19.22
N THR A 388 25.42 6.48 20.47
CA THR A 388 24.65 6.00 21.63
C THR A 388 23.53 6.96 22.01
N GLY A 389 22.58 6.52 22.83
CA GLY A 389 21.56 7.39 23.43
C GLY A 389 20.29 7.52 22.60
N LYS A 390 20.09 6.62 21.62
CA LYS A 390 18.80 6.45 20.94
C LYS A 390 17.88 5.59 21.83
N PRO A 391 16.56 5.62 21.61
CA PRO A 391 15.63 4.81 22.41
C PRO A 391 15.98 3.31 22.39
N SER A 392 15.81 2.60 23.50
CA SER A 392 15.99 1.13 23.49
C SER A 392 14.82 0.45 22.77
N VAL A 393 15.03 -0.74 22.23
CA VAL A 393 14.02 -1.56 21.56
C VAL A 393 13.60 -2.71 22.48
N GLY A 394 12.30 -2.96 22.57
CA GLY A 394 11.70 -4.03 23.36
C GLY A 394 10.68 -4.85 22.60
N VAL A 395 10.15 -5.89 23.26
CA VAL A 395 9.07 -6.71 22.71
C VAL A 395 7.83 -5.85 22.47
N GLY A 396 7.21 -6.01 21.30
CA GLY A 396 6.06 -5.22 20.85
C GLY A 396 6.42 -3.94 20.10
N ASP A 397 7.67 -3.47 20.19
CA ASP A 397 8.13 -2.34 19.39
C ASP A 397 8.23 -2.71 17.91
N VAL A 398 8.04 -1.70 17.07
CA VAL A 398 8.16 -1.78 15.61
C VAL A 398 9.22 -0.79 15.19
N ILE A 399 10.28 -1.30 14.58
CA ILE A 399 11.43 -0.50 14.17
C ILE A 399 11.44 -0.41 12.66
N GLY A 400 11.41 0.82 12.17
CA GLY A 400 11.58 1.09 10.75
C GLY A 400 13.05 1.32 10.41
N CYS A 401 13.47 0.79 9.26
CA CYS A 401 14.74 1.12 8.63
C CYS A 401 14.51 1.44 7.16
N GLY A 402 15.12 2.53 6.69
CA GLY A 402 14.97 2.99 5.33
C GLY A 402 16.14 3.83 4.87
N VAL A 403 16.12 4.23 3.59
CA VAL A 403 17.09 5.15 2.99
C VAL A 403 16.35 6.02 1.99
N ASP A 404 16.52 7.34 2.10
CA ASP A 404 16.29 8.23 0.97
C ASP A 404 17.46 8.07 0.02
N LEU A 405 17.23 7.47 -1.15
CA LEU A 405 18.29 7.14 -2.10
C LEU A 405 18.78 8.36 -2.88
N ALA A 406 18.01 9.46 -2.89
CA ALA A 406 18.42 10.71 -3.52
C ALA A 406 19.48 11.42 -2.65
N THR A 407 19.24 11.49 -1.35
CA THR A 407 20.18 12.12 -0.38
C THR A 407 21.18 11.12 0.22
N ARG A 408 20.91 9.83 0.07
CA ARG A 408 21.60 8.70 0.74
C ARG A 408 21.45 8.71 2.26
N GLN A 409 20.50 9.47 2.78
CA GLN A 409 20.25 9.54 4.21
C GLN A 409 19.56 8.26 4.68
N ILE A 410 20.10 7.63 5.74
CA ILE A 410 19.42 6.53 6.41
C ILE A 410 18.27 7.06 7.27
N ILE A 411 17.23 6.26 7.39
CA ILE A 411 16.03 6.58 8.12
C ILE A 411 15.81 5.48 9.14
N TYR A 412 15.65 5.87 10.41
CA TYR A 412 15.25 4.97 11.47
C TYR A 412 13.99 5.50 12.14
N THR A 413 13.06 4.61 12.43
CA THR A 413 11.85 4.94 13.20
C THR A 413 11.68 3.96 14.36
N LYS A 414 10.99 4.40 15.40
CA LYS A 414 10.48 3.54 16.46
C LYS A 414 9.01 3.83 16.66
N ASN A 415 8.15 2.82 16.49
CA ASN A 415 6.70 2.92 16.64
C ASN A 415 6.12 4.11 15.85
N GLY A 416 6.57 4.28 14.60
CA GLY A 416 6.17 5.38 13.72
C GLY A 416 6.87 6.71 13.94
N GLN A 417 7.58 6.90 15.07
CA GLN A 417 8.31 8.14 15.34
C GLN A 417 9.70 8.11 14.67
N ARG A 418 9.98 9.08 13.79
CA ARG A 418 11.30 9.24 13.16
C ARG A 418 12.35 9.62 14.20
N LEU A 419 13.48 8.92 14.17
CA LEU A 419 14.62 9.18 15.02
C LEU A 419 15.57 10.17 14.32
N GLU A 420 16.35 10.91 15.11
CA GLU A 420 17.32 11.86 14.57
C GLU A 420 18.45 11.10 13.85
N THR A 421 18.40 11.16 12.52
CA THR A 421 19.38 10.59 11.58
C THR A 421 19.97 11.65 10.64
N THR A 422 19.83 12.93 10.98
CA THR A 422 20.48 14.05 10.28
C THR A 422 21.98 13.75 10.18
N ASP A 423 22.53 13.78 8.96
CA ASP A 423 23.92 13.43 8.62
C ASP A 423 24.32 11.95 8.59
N LEU A 424 23.40 11.02 8.86
CA LEU A 424 23.69 9.58 8.75
C LEU A 424 23.51 9.11 7.31
N LEU A 425 24.62 8.97 6.57
CA LEU A 425 24.61 8.57 5.16
C LEU A 425 25.00 7.10 4.97
N VAL A 426 24.46 6.49 3.92
CA VAL A 426 24.94 5.20 3.39
C VAL A 426 25.99 5.40 2.29
N ASP A 427 27.01 4.54 2.28
CA ASP A 427 28.10 4.57 1.30
C ASP A 427 27.60 4.02 -0.05
N SER A 428 27.88 4.75 -1.14
CA SER A 428 27.17 4.57 -2.42
C SER A 428 27.84 3.65 -3.45
N ALA A 429 28.54 2.60 -3.05
CA ALA A 429 29.22 1.71 -4.00
C ALA A 429 28.73 0.26 -4.01
N ALA A 430 27.98 -0.16 -2.99
CA ALA A 430 27.55 -1.55 -2.83
C ALA A 430 26.02 -1.69 -2.87
N GLU A 431 25.54 -2.80 -3.43
CA GLU A 431 24.13 -3.19 -3.30
C GLU A 431 23.85 -3.55 -1.84
N LEU A 432 22.97 -2.76 -1.21
CA LEU A 432 22.52 -2.96 0.17
C LEU A 432 21.23 -3.78 0.20
N PHE A 433 21.12 -4.63 1.21
CA PHE A 433 19.97 -5.49 1.46
C PHE A 433 19.44 -5.20 2.86
N PRO A 434 18.10 -5.21 3.06
CA PRO A 434 17.52 -5.28 4.39
C PRO A 434 18.11 -6.45 5.17
N CYS A 435 18.45 -6.20 6.44
CA CYS A 435 19.13 -7.16 7.28
C CYS A 435 18.60 -7.08 8.71
N VAL A 436 18.45 -8.24 9.33
CA VAL A 436 18.19 -8.34 10.77
C VAL A 436 19.15 -9.36 11.38
N THR A 437 19.70 -9.01 12.55
CA THR A 437 20.54 -9.88 13.37
C THR A 437 19.88 -10.12 14.73
N LEU A 438 19.81 -11.38 15.14
CA LEU A 438 19.36 -11.81 16.47
C LEU A 438 20.54 -12.36 17.29
N TYR A 439 20.45 -12.34 18.62
CA TYR A 439 21.54 -12.78 19.50
C TYR A 439 21.15 -13.90 20.46
N TYR A 440 19.99 -13.81 21.10
CA TYR A 440 19.57 -14.79 22.08
C TYR A 440 18.71 -15.89 21.46
N SER A 441 18.85 -17.09 22.02
CA SER A 441 17.95 -18.20 21.72
C SER A 441 16.51 -17.82 22.08
N GLY A 442 15.59 -17.99 21.12
CA GLY A 442 14.19 -17.59 21.22
C GLY A 442 13.89 -16.14 20.81
N ASP A 443 14.89 -15.35 20.39
CA ASP A 443 14.60 -14.06 19.74
C ASP A 443 13.74 -14.30 18.49
N LYS A 444 12.67 -13.52 18.33
CA LYS A 444 11.71 -13.68 17.24
C LYS A 444 11.24 -12.33 16.74
N VAL A 445 11.20 -12.18 15.41
CA VAL A 445 10.78 -10.94 14.75
C VAL A 445 9.91 -11.23 13.53
N GLU A 446 9.17 -10.23 13.10
CA GLU A 446 8.38 -10.23 11.88
C GLU A 446 8.72 -8.99 11.05
N ALA A 447 9.02 -9.19 9.76
CA ALA A 447 9.28 -8.10 8.84
C ALA A 447 8.02 -7.70 8.07
N ASN A 448 7.89 -6.41 7.79
CA ASN A 448 6.93 -5.84 6.87
C ASN A 448 7.68 -4.98 5.85
N PHE A 449 7.77 -5.48 4.62
CA PHE A 449 8.42 -4.78 3.50
C PHE A 449 7.46 -3.87 2.71
N GLY A 450 6.26 -3.63 3.24
CA GLY A 450 5.22 -2.81 2.62
C GLY A 450 4.33 -3.61 1.64
N PRO A 451 3.41 -2.93 0.95
CA PRO A 451 3.26 -1.47 0.88
C PRO A 451 2.51 -0.87 2.08
N ILE A 452 1.78 -1.69 2.85
CA ILE A 452 0.99 -1.26 3.99
C ILE A 452 1.84 -1.41 5.25
N PHE A 453 2.42 -0.31 5.71
CA PHE A 453 3.17 -0.26 6.97
C PHE A 453 2.22 -0.10 8.16
N LYS A 454 2.65 -0.59 9.33
CA LYS A 454 1.88 -0.48 10.57
C LYS A 454 1.76 0.98 11.02
N PHE A 455 2.77 1.80 10.73
CA PHE A 455 2.73 3.23 10.97
C PHE A 455 2.73 4.02 9.65
N LYS A 456 1.90 5.06 9.60
CA LYS A 456 1.95 6.01 8.50
C LYS A 456 3.26 6.78 8.58
N ILE A 457 4.07 6.61 7.55
CA ILE A 457 5.16 7.51 7.21
C ILE A 457 4.48 8.79 6.69
N THR A 458 4.49 9.87 7.46
CA THR A 458 3.98 11.17 7.01
C THR A 458 4.83 11.70 5.84
N ASP A 459 4.29 12.61 5.03
CA ASP A 459 4.97 13.19 3.85
C ASP A 459 6.26 13.99 4.17
N GLU A 460 6.76 13.94 5.40
CA GLU A 460 8.03 14.55 5.84
C GLU A 460 9.26 13.65 5.55
N PHE A 461 9.12 12.69 4.62
CA PHE A 461 10.19 11.76 4.26
C PHE A 461 11.03 12.22 3.08
#